data_AF-A0A4V3JE98-F1
#
_entry.id   AF-A0A4V3JE98-F1
#
_cell.length_a   1.000
_cell.length_b   1.000
_cell.length_c   1.000
_cell.angle_alpha   90.00
_cell.angle_beta   90.00
_cell.angle_gamma   90.00
#
_symmetry.space_group_name_H-M   'P 1'
#
loop_
_entity.id
_entity.type
_entity.pdbx_description
1 polymer ?
#
loop_
_entity_poly.entity_id
_entity_poly.type
_entity_poly.pdbx_seq_one_letter_code
_entity_poly.pdbx_strand_id
1 'polypeptide(L)'
;MRTILSLFLTAATVLTVGCNSVPLNMPANAPLKTEKGQSITSYPISAESCGFQLLLFIPIGVNSRQVEAYSKLISQSIGGRISDLKMEESWYYGLVGTGYCTRFSALLSRAN
;
A
#
# COMPACT_ATOMS: atom_id res chain seq x y z
N MET A 1 -23.45 -26.03 -28.62
CA MET A 1 -24.03 -24.90 -27.87
C MET A 1 -23.62 -24.89 -26.39
N ARG A 2 -23.76 -26.00 -25.65
CA ARG A 2 -23.32 -26.09 -24.22
C ARG A 2 -21.83 -25.80 -24.02
N THR A 3 -20.94 -26.32 -24.86
CA THR A 3 -19.49 -26.10 -24.77
C THR A 3 -19.05 -24.66 -25.05
N ILE A 4 -19.70 -23.98 -26.00
CA ILE A 4 -19.44 -22.56 -26.31
C ILE A 4 -19.93 -21.66 -25.16
N LEU A 5 -21.10 -21.97 -24.61
CA LEU A 5 -21.64 -21.26 -23.45
C LEU A 5 -20.75 -21.45 -22.21
N SER A 6 -20.24 -22.68 -21.98
CA SER A 6 -19.28 -22.96 -20.90
C SER A 6 -18.00 -22.16 -21.05
N LEU A 7 -17.43 -22.08 -22.27
CA LEU A 7 -16.21 -21.33 -22.55
C LEU A 7 -16.38 -19.82 -22.33
N PHE A 8 -17.54 -19.27 -22.74
CA PHE A 8 -17.88 -17.88 -22.49
C PHE A 8 -18.03 -17.57 -20.99
N LEU A 9 -18.63 -18.50 -20.24
CA LEU A 9 -18.84 -18.33 -18.81
C LEU A 9 -17.53 -18.36 -18.03
N THR A 10 -16.60 -19.27 -18.36
CA THR A 10 -15.25 -19.29 -17.77
C THR A 10 -14.45 -18.03 -18.10
N ALA A 11 -14.48 -17.58 -19.36
CA ALA A 11 -13.82 -16.34 -19.77
C ALA A 11 -14.36 -15.12 -19.01
N ALA A 12 -15.68 -15.03 -18.82
CA ALA A 12 -16.32 -13.95 -18.07
C ALA A 12 -15.88 -13.94 -16.59
N THR A 13 -15.78 -15.10 -15.93
CA THR A 13 -15.29 -15.17 -14.54
C THR A 13 -13.84 -14.72 -14.39
N VAL A 14 -12.95 -15.03 -15.35
CA VAL A 14 -11.54 -14.60 -15.30
C VAL A 14 -11.40 -13.08 -15.44
N LEU A 15 -12.32 -12.40 -16.13
CA LEU A 15 -12.27 -10.94 -16.27
C LEU A 15 -12.68 -10.20 -14.99
N THR A 16 -13.44 -10.83 -14.09
CA THR A 16 -13.92 -10.18 -12.84
C THR A 16 -12.87 -10.10 -11.72
N VAL A 17 -11.81 -10.92 -11.74
CA VAL A 17 -10.79 -10.92 -10.66
C VAL A 17 -9.90 -9.67 -10.65
N GLY A 18 -9.76 -8.97 -11.79
CA GLY A 18 -8.94 -7.76 -11.90
C GLY A 18 -9.54 -6.51 -11.22
N CYS A 19 -10.82 -6.54 -10.85
CA CYS A 19 -11.54 -5.40 -10.28
C CYS A 19 -11.56 -5.37 -8.74
N ASN A 20 -10.68 -6.14 -8.08
CA ASN A 20 -10.56 -6.13 -6.62
C ASN A 20 -9.39 -5.22 -6.22
N SER A 21 -9.70 -4.03 -5.71
CA SER A 21 -8.75 -3.15 -5.02
C SER A 21 -8.99 -3.22 -3.51
N VAL A 22 -7.92 -3.14 -2.73
CA VAL A 22 -8.03 -3.11 -1.26
C VAL A 22 -8.03 -1.65 -0.81
N PRO A 23 -9.12 -1.15 -0.20
CA PRO A 23 -9.16 0.23 0.29
C PRO A 23 -8.18 0.40 1.47
N LEU A 24 -7.44 1.50 1.46
CA LEU A 24 -6.54 1.86 2.55
C LEU A 24 -7.30 2.56 3.66
N ASN A 25 -7.26 2.00 4.88
CA ASN A 25 -7.83 2.62 6.06
C ASN A 25 -6.73 3.25 6.92
N MET A 26 -6.83 4.56 7.18
CA MET A 26 -5.91 5.31 8.03
C MET A 26 -6.69 5.79 9.28
N PRO A 27 -6.64 5.04 10.39
CA PRO A 27 -7.33 5.46 11.59
C PRO A 27 -6.73 6.75 12.16
N ALA A 28 -7.58 7.61 12.71
CA ALA A 28 -7.13 8.79 13.42
C ALA A 28 -6.29 8.38 14.65
N ASN A 29 -5.12 8.97 14.78
CA ASN A 29 -4.22 8.71 15.90
C ASN A 29 -4.65 9.56 17.11
N ALA A 30 -4.96 8.91 18.24
CA ALA A 30 -5.09 9.60 19.52
C ALA A 30 -3.76 10.30 19.89
N PRO A 31 -3.80 11.45 20.59
CA PRO A 31 -2.59 12.18 20.97
C PRO A 31 -1.62 11.29 21.77
N LEU A 32 -0.32 11.54 21.61
CA LEU A 32 0.73 10.93 22.44
C LEU A 32 0.41 11.22 23.92
N LYS A 33 0.31 10.18 24.73
CA LYS A 33 0.26 10.33 26.19
C LYS A 33 1.69 10.54 26.66
N THR A 34 1.97 11.71 27.22
CA THR A 34 3.24 12.04 27.86
C THR A 34 3.02 12.29 29.33
N GLU A 35 3.91 11.75 30.16
CA GLU A 35 3.98 12.10 31.57
C GLU A 35 4.82 13.37 31.78
N LYS A 36 4.62 14.05 32.90
CA LYS A 36 5.31 15.30 33.22
C LYS A 36 6.82 15.04 33.32
N GLY A 37 7.60 15.59 32.40
CA GLY A 37 9.06 15.44 32.36
C GLY A 37 9.58 14.50 31.27
N GLN A 38 8.72 13.81 30.52
CA GLN A 38 9.12 13.02 29.36
C GLN A 38 9.43 13.90 28.16
N SER A 39 10.49 13.54 27.43
CA SER A 39 10.86 14.20 26.19
C SER A 39 10.31 13.45 24.99
N ILE A 40 9.88 14.17 23.95
CA ILE A 40 9.44 13.58 22.69
C ILE A 40 10.59 13.62 21.71
N THR A 41 11.00 12.46 21.21
CA THR A 41 11.97 12.35 20.12
C THR A 41 11.26 11.95 18.83
N SER A 42 11.54 12.66 17.74
CA SER A 42 10.95 12.41 16.42
C SER A 42 12.04 12.07 15.39
N TYR A 43 11.80 11.04 14.58
CA TYR A 43 12.72 10.63 13.51
C TYR A 43 11.97 10.13 12.27
N PRO A 44 12.56 10.23 11.06
CA PRO A 44 11.90 9.81 9.84
C PRO A 44 11.80 8.29 9.73
N ILE A 45 10.67 7.81 9.24
CA ILE A 45 10.42 6.41 8.85
C ILE A 45 9.87 6.37 7.43
N SER A 46 10.13 5.29 6.70
CA SER A 46 9.57 5.10 5.36
C SER A 46 9.44 3.63 4.99
N ALA A 47 8.50 3.33 4.11
CA ALA A 47 8.28 1.99 3.59
C ALA A 47 7.71 2.05 2.17
N GLU A 48 7.96 1.00 1.38
CA GLU A 48 7.57 0.93 -0.02
C GLU A 48 7.01 -0.45 -0.37
N SER A 49 6.06 -0.46 -1.31
CA SER A 49 5.63 -1.66 -2.03
C SER A 49 5.46 -1.35 -3.51
N CYS A 50 5.84 -2.32 -4.35
CA CYS A 50 5.75 -2.20 -5.80
C CYS A 50 4.92 -3.35 -6.37
N GLY A 51 4.24 -3.05 -7.47
CA GLY A 51 3.59 -4.01 -8.35
C GLY A 51 4.02 -3.82 -9.79
N PHE A 52 3.63 -4.75 -10.65
CA PHE A 52 3.95 -4.74 -12.07
C PHE A 52 2.70 -4.95 -12.92
N GLN A 53 2.55 -4.15 -13.96
CA GLN A 53 1.48 -4.29 -14.94
C GLN A 53 2.04 -4.88 -16.23
N LEU A 54 1.83 -6.18 -16.41
CA LEU A 54 2.31 -6.93 -17.57
C LEU A 54 1.43 -6.63 -18.78
N LEU A 55 2.05 -6.30 -19.92
CA LEU A 55 1.42 -5.99 -21.20
C LEU A 55 0.29 -4.95 -21.09
N LEU A 56 0.40 -4.02 -20.14
CA LEU A 56 -0.61 -3.00 -19.81
C LEU A 56 -1.98 -3.56 -19.39
N PHE A 57 -2.13 -4.86 -19.13
CA PHE A 57 -3.44 -5.46 -18.86
C PHE A 57 -3.48 -6.33 -17.61
N ILE A 58 -2.39 -7.02 -17.26
CA ILE A 58 -2.36 -7.96 -16.14
C ILE A 58 -1.71 -7.29 -14.93
N PRO A 59 -2.50 -6.84 -13.92
CA PRO A 59 -1.96 -6.26 -12.70
C PRO A 59 -1.41 -7.37 -11.77
N ILE A 60 -0.13 -7.29 -11.43
CA ILE A 60 0.55 -8.20 -10.50
C ILE A 60 1.00 -7.40 -9.29
N GLY A 61 0.33 -7.58 -8.14
CA GLY A 61 0.64 -6.83 -6.91
C GLY A 61 0.37 -5.32 -6.99
N VAL A 62 -0.27 -4.84 -8.06
CA VAL A 62 -0.56 -3.41 -8.26
C VAL A 62 -1.69 -2.94 -7.36
N ASN A 63 -2.72 -3.76 -7.14
CA ASN A 63 -3.95 -3.38 -6.45
C ASN A 63 -3.84 -3.33 -4.91
N SER A 64 -2.80 -3.96 -4.34
CA SER A 64 -2.55 -4.03 -2.90
C SER A 64 -1.38 -3.15 -2.44
N ARG A 65 -0.63 -2.55 -3.37
CA ARG A 65 0.66 -1.88 -3.09
C ARG A 65 0.55 -0.80 -2.02
N GLN A 66 -0.53 -0.01 -2.00
CA GLN A 66 -0.73 1.06 -1.02
C GLN A 66 -0.92 0.49 0.39
N VAL A 67 -1.75 -0.54 0.52
CA VAL A 67 -2.03 -1.20 1.80
C VAL A 67 -0.77 -1.89 2.34
N GLU A 68 -0.04 -2.57 1.47
CA GLU A 68 1.23 -3.20 1.85
C GLU A 68 2.27 -2.18 2.29
N ALA A 69 2.47 -1.10 1.52
CA ALA A 69 3.42 -0.04 1.87
C ALA A 69 3.07 0.63 3.20
N TYR A 70 1.78 0.94 3.41
CA TYR A 70 1.31 1.50 4.67
C TYR A 70 1.47 0.52 5.84
N SER A 71 1.12 -0.76 5.66
CA SER A 71 1.27 -1.77 6.72
C SER A 71 2.74 -1.94 7.15
N LYS A 72 3.68 -1.92 6.18
CA LYS A 72 5.11 -1.92 6.44
C LYS A 72 5.53 -0.67 7.23
N LEU A 73 5.00 0.51 6.89
CA LEU A 73 5.26 1.74 7.64
C LEU A 73 4.75 1.64 9.09
N ILE A 74 3.51 1.19 9.29
CA ILE A 74 2.90 1.05 10.62
C ILE A 74 3.69 0.08 11.49
N SER A 75 4.22 -1.01 10.91
CA SER A 75 5.05 -1.96 11.65
C SER A 75 6.32 -1.33 12.25
N GLN A 76 6.82 -0.23 11.66
CA GLN A 76 7.97 0.52 12.20
C GLN A 76 7.56 1.44 13.37
N SER A 77 6.27 1.75 13.50
CA SER A 77 5.75 2.71 14.49
C SER A 77 5.36 2.12 15.85
N ILE A 78 5.69 0.85 16.11
CA ILE A 78 5.40 0.20 17.39
C ILE A 78 5.89 1.08 18.55
N GLY A 79 5.01 1.35 19.52
CA GLY A 79 5.32 2.16 20.70
C GLY A 79 5.49 3.66 20.43
N GLY A 80 5.19 4.15 19.23
CA GLY A 80 5.25 5.57 18.89
C GLY A 80 4.05 6.02 18.06
N ARG A 81 4.11 7.27 17.62
CA ARG A 81 3.06 7.88 16.81
C ARG A 81 3.61 8.49 15.53
N ILE A 82 2.90 8.24 14.45
CA ILE A 82 3.25 8.76 13.13
C ILE A 82 2.56 10.12 12.92
N SER A 83 3.31 11.09 12.39
CA SER A 83 2.88 12.41 11.93
C SER A 83 3.55 12.75 10.59
N ASP A 84 3.07 13.80 9.89
CA ASP A 84 3.60 14.23 8.58
C ASP A 84 3.65 13.08 7.55
N LEU A 85 2.55 12.33 7.46
CA LEU A 85 2.44 11.21 6.52
C LEU A 85 2.37 11.73 5.09
N LYS A 86 3.30 11.27 4.25
CA LYS A 86 3.39 11.56 2.82
C LYS A 86 3.32 10.27 2.03
N MET A 87 2.60 10.32 0.91
CA MET A 87 2.48 9.22 -0.05
C MET A 87 3.07 9.69 -1.39
N GLU A 88 3.99 8.91 -1.92
CA GLU A 88 4.63 9.14 -3.21
C GLU A 88 4.36 7.93 -4.12
N GLU A 89 3.99 8.21 -5.36
CA GLU A 89 3.86 7.20 -6.40
C GLU A 89 4.93 7.41 -7.47
N SER A 90 5.61 6.34 -7.83
CA SER A 90 6.61 6.33 -8.89
C SER A 90 6.34 5.19 -9.86
N TRP A 91 6.74 5.36 -11.11
CA TRP A 91 6.55 4.36 -12.13
C TRP A 91 7.74 4.32 -13.09
N TYR A 92 7.96 3.16 -13.70
CA TYR A 92 9.01 2.98 -14.70
C TYR A 92 8.56 2.00 -15.78
N TYR A 93 9.06 2.19 -17.00
CA TYR A 93 8.84 1.25 -18.09
C TYR A 93 9.84 0.09 -18.00
N GLY A 94 9.33 -1.13 -18.03
CA GLY A 94 10.08 -2.34 -18.32
C GLY A 94 9.83 -2.82 -19.75
N LEU A 95 10.59 -3.83 -20.18
CA LEU A 95 10.52 -4.36 -21.55
C LEU A 95 9.11 -4.84 -21.94
N VAL A 96 8.38 -5.44 -20.99
CA VAL A 96 7.07 -6.09 -21.23
C VAL A 96 5.94 -5.51 -20.36
N GLY A 97 6.14 -4.36 -19.73
CA GLY A 97 5.15 -3.79 -18.83
C GLY A 97 5.65 -2.60 -18.03
N THR A 98 4.84 -2.13 -17.10
CA THR A 98 5.11 -0.94 -16.27
C THR A 98 5.21 -1.33 -14.81
N GLY A 99 6.27 -0.93 -14.13
CA GLY A 99 6.37 -1.03 -12.67
C GLY A 99 5.72 0.16 -12.00
N TYR A 100 4.96 -0.09 -10.93
CA TYR A 100 4.34 0.94 -10.10
C TYR A 100 4.75 0.74 -8.65
N CYS A 101 5.32 1.75 -8.04
CA CYS A 101 5.73 1.73 -6.64
C CYS A 101 4.96 2.80 -5.86
N THR A 102 4.55 2.44 -4.65
CA THR A 102 4.01 3.37 -3.66
C THR A 102 4.94 3.39 -2.46
N ARG A 103 5.44 4.58 -2.14
CA ARG A 103 6.26 4.84 -0.96
C ARG A 103 5.47 5.70 0.02
N PHE A 104 5.47 5.30 1.28
CA PHE A 104 5.05 6.17 2.38
C PHE A 104 6.27 6.64 3.16
N SER A 105 6.27 7.91 3.54
CA SER A 105 7.24 8.49 4.46
C SER A 105 6.50 9.25 5.56
N ALA A 106 7.07 9.29 6.75
CA ALA A 106 6.48 9.99 7.88
C ALA A 106 7.51 10.26 8.99
N LEU A 107 7.11 11.04 9.99
CA LEU A 107 7.85 11.23 11.24
C LEU A 107 7.26 10.37 12.35
N LEU A 108 8.10 9.57 13.00
CA LEU A 108 7.75 8.77 14.16
C LEU A 108 8.18 9.47 15.44
N SER A 109 7.22 9.82 16.28
CA SER A 109 7.43 10.47 17.57
C SER A 109 7.24 9.46 18.72
N ARG A 110 8.19 9.40 19.65
CA ARG A 110 8.15 8.55 20.85
C ARG A 110 8.44 9.37 22.10
N ALA A 111 7.73 9.04 23.19
CA ALA A 111 8.05 9.53 24.52
C ALA A 111 9.20 8.68 25.09
N ASN A 112 10.22 9.36 25.63
CA ASN A 112 11.33 8.77 26.36
C ASN A 112 11.31 9.25 27.81
#